data_AF-U9T4M3-F1
#
_entry.id   AF-U9T4M3-F1
#
_cell.length_a   1.000
_cell.length_b   1.000
_cell.length_c   1.000
_cell.angle_alpha   90.00
_cell.angle_beta   90.00
_cell.angle_gamma   90.00
#
_symmetry.space_group_name_H-M   'P 1'
#
loop_
_entity.id
_entity.type
_entity.pdbx_description
1 polymer ?
#
loop_
_entity_poly.entity_id
_entity_poly.type
_entity_poly.pdbx_seq_one_letter_code
_entity_poly.pdbx_strand_id
1 'polypeptide(L)'
;MGEVKLSNEVIEQIRGFNHWNLTKEQETLIDKVITDKNLKERFKEDGLCKECKQPNANSFLTRNYWCQSCNAKHFEQNFNNWTSGNKNVDEFIRKTQLNAKNHYEVIEWIDYNKFENVENLTNGGFGTVYRANWKDGYICGWNSENNQWERYKYNYEDFLVALKSLNNSQDISPEFLKEIQSNTTINSYNVIHCYGITKDPESNNFMMVTEYAKNGNLRQHLNKNFTSLKWKEKLHILHNIAYGLCDIHNNKSIHHNFHCGNIFNSGITIADIGVYQPANVKSSQNDYDKKVYGVLPY
;
A
#
# COMPACT_ATOMS: atom_id res chain seq x y z
N MET A 1 -15.96 12.13 9.51
CA MET A 1 -16.48 11.45 10.72
C MET A 1 -15.34 11.44 11.73
N GLY A 2 -15.54 11.99 12.93
CA GLY A 2 -14.51 11.96 13.96
C GLY A 2 -14.14 10.52 14.31
N GLU A 3 -12.85 10.23 14.45
CA GLU A 3 -12.36 8.93 14.87
C GLU A 3 -12.89 8.65 16.30
N VAL A 4 -13.56 7.52 16.51
CA VAL A 4 -14.03 7.11 17.83
C VAL A 4 -12.80 6.79 18.70
N LYS A 5 -12.75 7.37 19.91
CA LYS A 5 -11.60 7.26 20.82
C LYS A 5 -12.06 6.83 22.19
N LEU A 6 -11.19 6.12 22.91
CA LEU A 6 -11.37 5.83 24.33
C LEU A 6 -11.29 7.13 25.13
N SER A 7 -12.14 7.25 26.15
CA SER A 7 -12.04 8.35 27.12
C SER A 7 -10.82 8.14 28.02
N ASN A 8 -10.35 9.23 28.64
CA ASN A 8 -9.22 9.16 29.57
C ASN A 8 -9.52 8.25 30.77
N GLU A 9 -10.76 8.22 31.26
CA GLU A 9 -11.15 7.33 32.36
C GLU A 9 -11.03 5.85 31.98
N VAL A 10 -11.35 5.50 30.74
CA VAL A 10 -11.19 4.12 30.25
C VAL A 10 -9.71 3.79 30.09
N ILE A 11 -8.92 4.69 29.50
CA ILE A 11 -7.47 4.51 29.32
C ILE A 11 -6.78 4.26 30.66
N GLU A 12 -7.09 5.05 31.69
CA GLU A 12 -6.46 4.89 33.01
C GLU A 12 -6.72 3.53 33.66
N GLN A 13 -7.86 2.89 33.36
CA GLN A 13 -8.19 1.56 33.86
C GLN A 13 -7.40 0.44 33.17
N ILE A 14 -7.00 0.63 31.91
CA ILE A 14 -6.40 -0.43 31.08
C ILE A 14 -4.92 -0.17 30.72
N ARG A 15 -4.37 1.02 30.99
CA ARG A 15 -3.03 1.44 30.54
C ARG A 15 -1.88 0.54 31.00
N GLY A 16 -2.06 -0.20 32.10
CA GLY A 16 -1.06 -1.12 32.65
C GLY A 16 -1.18 -2.55 32.14
N PHE A 17 -2.16 -2.84 31.30
CA PHE A 17 -2.42 -4.21 30.84
C PHE A 17 -1.49 -4.58 29.69
N ASN A 18 -0.90 -5.78 29.80
CA ASN A 18 -0.17 -6.37 28.70
C ASN A 18 -1.15 -7.15 27.81
N HIS A 19 -1.50 -6.59 26.65
CA HIS A 19 -2.45 -7.23 25.72
C HIS A 19 -2.00 -8.63 25.26
N TRP A 20 -0.69 -8.91 25.24
CA TRP A 20 -0.16 -10.25 24.94
C TRP A 20 -0.43 -11.30 26.02
N ASN A 21 -0.77 -10.88 27.25
CA ASN A 21 -0.92 -11.77 28.40
C ASN A 21 -1.96 -11.22 29.38
N LEU A 22 -3.21 -11.11 28.93
CA LEU A 22 -4.33 -10.67 29.74
C LEU A 22 -4.82 -11.78 30.68
N THR A 23 -5.10 -11.45 31.94
CA THR A 23 -5.83 -12.37 32.84
C THR A 23 -7.33 -12.36 32.53
N LYS A 24 -8.07 -13.38 32.97
CA LYS A 24 -9.53 -13.44 32.81
C LYS A 24 -10.23 -12.23 33.43
N GLU A 25 -9.74 -11.73 34.56
CA GLU A 25 -10.27 -10.52 35.21
C GLU A 25 -10.01 -9.28 34.36
N GLN A 26 -8.83 -9.15 33.77
CA GLN A 26 -8.48 -8.05 32.88
C GLN A 26 -9.33 -8.09 31.60
N GLU A 27 -9.50 -9.26 30.98
CA GLU A 27 -10.39 -9.45 29.82
C GLU A 27 -11.83 -9.04 30.14
N THR A 28 -12.35 -9.48 31.29
CA THR A 28 -13.69 -9.12 31.75
C THR A 28 -13.84 -7.61 31.97
N LEU A 29 -12.81 -6.96 32.53
CA LEU A 29 -12.82 -5.50 32.69
C LEU A 29 -12.83 -4.80 31.33
N ILE A 30 -11.96 -5.20 30.40
CA ILE A 30 -11.89 -4.65 29.04
C ILE A 30 -13.25 -4.75 28.35
N ASP A 31 -13.89 -5.92 28.42
CA ASP A 31 -15.19 -6.17 27.81
C ASP A 31 -16.30 -5.28 28.39
N LYS A 32 -16.15 -4.87 29.66
CA LYS A 32 -17.07 -3.96 30.35
C LYS A 32 -16.81 -2.48 30.05
N VAL A 33 -15.54 -2.06 30.01
CA VAL A 33 -15.18 -0.62 29.91
C VAL A 33 -15.02 -0.13 28.47
N ILE A 34 -14.74 -1.02 27.51
CA ILE A 34 -14.67 -0.70 26.09
C ILE A 34 -15.92 -1.23 25.38
N THR A 35 -16.89 -0.34 25.19
CA THR A 35 -18.16 -0.66 24.54
C THR A 35 -18.03 -0.76 23.02
N ASP A 36 -17.14 0.03 22.41
CA ASP A 36 -16.87 -0.04 20.98
C ASP A 36 -16.12 -1.34 20.64
N LYS A 37 -16.76 -2.18 19.82
CA LYS A 37 -16.21 -3.49 19.44
C LYS A 37 -14.87 -3.37 18.71
N ASN A 38 -14.72 -2.38 17.83
CA ASN A 38 -13.50 -2.20 17.04
C ASN A 38 -12.33 -1.73 17.91
N LEU A 39 -12.54 -0.76 18.79
CA LEU A 39 -11.51 -0.29 19.73
C LEU A 39 -11.07 -1.39 20.69
N LYS A 40 -12.01 -2.25 21.08
CA LYS A 40 -11.74 -3.41 21.93
C LYS A 40 -10.89 -4.45 21.23
N GLU A 41 -11.25 -4.84 20.01
CA GLU A 41 -10.47 -5.78 19.19
C GLU A 41 -9.06 -5.26 18.98
N ARG A 42 -8.93 -4.00 18.53
CA ARG A 42 -7.64 -3.30 18.39
C ARG A 42 -6.80 -3.27 19.65
N PHE A 43 -7.42 -3.03 20.82
CA PHE A 43 -6.68 -3.04 22.07
C PHE A 43 -6.15 -4.45 22.40
N LYS A 44 -6.97 -5.49 22.21
CA LYS A 44 -6.59 -6.88 22.48
C LYS A 44 -5.52 -7.37 21.50
N GLU A 45 -5.58 -6.94 20.25
CA GLU A 45 -4.65 -7.35 19.19
C GLU A 45 -3.34 -6.53 19.18
N ASP A 46 -3.43 -5.21 19.28
CA ASP A 46 -2.33 -4.27 18.99
C ASP A 46 -1.94 -3.39 20.20
N GLY A 47 -2.62 -3.55 21.34
CA GLY A 47 -2.37 -2.76 22.55
C GLY A 47 -2.61 -1.24 22.37
N LEU A 48 -1.98 -0.44 23.24
CA LEU A 48 -2.11 1.03 23.24
C LEU A 48 -0.90 1.70 22.59
N CYS A 49 -1.15 2.80 21.88
CA CYS A 49 -0.13 3.69 21.35
C CYS A 49 0.74 4.27 22.49
N LYS A 50 2.06 4.27 22.31
CA LYS A 50 3.00 4.84 23.29
C LYS A 50 2.78 6.34 23.53
N GLU A 51 2.34 7.08 22.51
CA GLU A 51 2.18 8.54 22.56
C GLU A 51 0.80 8.95 23.08
N CYS A 52 -0.29 8.59 22.39
CA CYS A 52 -1.64 9.07 22.71
C CYS A 52 -2.47 8.11 23.57
N LYS A 53 -1.92 6.93 23.90
CA LYS A 53 -2.60 5.87 24.69
C LYS A 53 -3.93 5.37 24.12
N GLN A 54 -4.23 5.67 22.86
CA GLN A 54 -5.36 5.07 22.14
C GLN A 54 -4.97 3.69 21.60
N PRO A 55 -5.91 2.76 21.38
CA PRO A 55 -5.62 1.47 20.76
C PRO A 55 -4.88 1.67 19.42
N ASN A 56 -3.83 0.90 19.17
CA ASN A 56 -3.17 0.91 17.86
C ASN A 56 -4.06 0.25 16.81
N ALA A 57 -3.63 0.26 15.56
CA ALA A 57 -4.27 -0.46 14.46
C ALA A 57 -3.26 -1.43 13.82
N ASN A 58 -3.77 -2.60 13.44
CA ASN A 58 -3.21 -3.60 12.55
C ASN A 58 -1.68 -3.66 12.52
N SER A 59 -1.10 -4.50 13.38
CA SER A 59 0.34 -4.74 13.47
C SER A 59 0.81 -6.09 12.93
N PHE A 60 0.03 -6.80 12.09
CA PHE A 60 0.29 -8.22 11.76
C PHE A 60 1.71 -8.52 11.24
N LEU A 61 2.49 -7.52 10.80
CA LEU A 61 3.81 -7.71 10.18
C LEU A 61 4.95 -6.86 10.72
N THR A 62 4.68 -5.87 11.57
CA THR A 62 5.72 -4.93 12.03
C THR A 62 5.80 -4.97 13.55
N ARG A 63 7.03 -5.01 14.08
CA ARG A 63 7.27 -4.84 15.54
C ARG A 63 6.77 -3.48 16.07
N ASN A 64 6.36 -2.59 15.17
CA ASN A 64 5.84 -1.27 15.46
C ASN A 64 4.35 -1.22 15.19
N TYR A 65 3.61 -0.88 16.23
CA TYR A 65 2.18 -0.68 16.15
C TYR A 65 1.87 0.64 15.43
N TRP A 66 0.86 0.64 14.56
CA TRP A 66 0.45 1.84 13.83
C TRP A 66 -0.60 2.63 14.63
N CYS A 67 -0.35 3.91 14.91
CA CYS A 67 -1.37 4.80 15.45
C CYS A 67 -1.70 5.87 14.41
N GLN A 68 -2.86 5.75 13.75
CA GLN A 68 -3.29 6.67 12.70
C GLN A 68 -3.18 8.13 13.14
N SER A 69 -3.75 8.48 14.30
CA SER A 69 -3.78 9.87 14.75
C SER A 69 -2.40 10.46 15.14
N CYS A 70 -1.46 9.64 15.63
CA CYS A 70 -0.10 10.08 15.91
C CYS A 70 0.72 10.18 14.63
N ASN A 71 0.69 9.15 13.80
CA ASN A 71 1.43 9.11 12.54
C ASN A 71 0.97 10.22 11.58
N ALA A 72 -0.33 10.52 11.52
CA ALA A 72 -0.84 11.66 10.76
C ALA A 72 -0.22 13.00 11.20
N LYS A 73 -0.03 13.22 12.51
CA LYS A 73 0.64 14.43 13.04
C LYS A 73 2.12 14.46 12.67
N HIS A 74 2.81 13.32 12.77
CA HIS A 74 4.23 13.22 12.38
C HIS A 74 4.42 13.49 10.88
N PHE A 75 3.51 13.00 10.04
CA PHE A 75 3.49 13.34 8.62
C PHE A 75 3.24 14.84 8.39
N GLU A 76 2.23 15.41 9.06
CA GLU A 76 1.88 16.83 8.92
C GLU A 76 3.04 17.76 9.25
N GLN A 77 3.79 17.45 10.31
CA GLN A 77 4.99 18.19 10.70
C GLN A 77 6.11 18.13 9.63
N ASN A 78 6.13 17.08 8.81
CA ASN A 78 7.14 16.86 7.78
C ASN A 78 6.73 17.36 6.38
N PHE A 79 5.49 17.82 6.17
CA PHE A 79 4.98 18.21 4.84
C PHE A 79 5.73 19.36 4.17
N ASN A 80 6.41 20.20 4.95
CA ASN A 80 7.21 21.30 4.42
C ASN A 80 8.64 20.88 4.02
N ASN A 81 9.05 19.65 4.33
CA ASN A 81 10.40 19.16 4.09
C ASN A 81 10.56 18.45 2.74
N TRP A 82 9.47 18.28 1.98
CA TRP A 82 9.50 17.68 0.65
C TRP A 82 8.42 18.27 -0.25
N THR A 83 8.65 18.21 -1.56
CA THR A 83 7.65 18.48 -2.60
C THR A 83 8.04 17.69 -3.84
N SER A 84 7.03 17.26 -4.59
CA SER A 84 7.19 16.67 -5.92
C SER A 84 7.36 17.71 -7.04
N GLY A 85 7.16 18.99 -6.71
CA GLY A 85 7.03 20.08 -7.68
C GLY A 85 5.66 20.11 -8.37
N ASN A 86 4.71 19.24 -8.01
CA ASN A 86 3.33 19.23 -8.52
C ASN A 86 2.33 19.24 -7.35
N LYS A 87 1.48 20.27 -7.28
CA LYS A 87 0.52 20.46 -6.18
C LYS A 87 -0.50 19.33 -6.05
N ASN A 88 -0.96 18.76 -7.17
CA ASN A 88 -1.96 17.68 -7.15
C ASN A 88 -1.35 16.40 -6.57
N VAL A 89 -0.11 16.09 -6.96
CA VAL A 89 0.63 14.94 -6.43
C VAL A 89 0.94 15.13 -4.95
N ASP A 90 1.40 16.32 -4.55
CA ASP A 90 1.67 16.63 -3.15
C ASP A 90 0.40 16.50 -2.28
N GLU A 91 -0.74 17.05 -2.74
CA GLU A 91 -2.02 16.94 -2.05
C GLU A 91 -2.49 15.49 -1.95
N PHE A 92 -2.35 14.72 -3.03
CA PHE A 92 -2.67 13.30 -3.05
C PHE A 92 -1.86 12.51 -1.99
N ILE A 93 -0.54 12.66 -2.00
CA ILE A 93 0.37 11.97 -1.06
C ILE A 93 0.07 12.37 0.39
N ARG A 94 -0.10 13.67 0.66
CA ARG A 94 -0.46 14.15 2.01
C ARG A 94 -1.79 13.58 2.47
N LYS A 95 -2.80 13.55 1.60
CA LYS A 95 -4.11 12.97 1.91
C LYS A 95 -4.01 11.49 2.21
N THR A 96 -3.23 10.72 1.46
CA THR A 96 -3.03 9.28 1.76
C THR A 96 -2.34 9.10 3.11
N GLN A 97 -1.29 9.88 3.39
CA GLN A 97 -0.54 9.81 4.66
C GLN A 97 -1.40 10.16 5.89
N LEU A 98 -2.25 11.18 5.81
CA LEU A 98 -3.15 11.57 6.90
C LEU A 98 -4.25 10.53 7.18
N ASN A 99 -4.67 9.79 6.15
CA ASN A 99 -5.78 8.83 6.24
C ASN A 99 -5.31 7.38 6.41
N ALA A 100 -4.01 7.11 6.32
CA ALA A 100 -3.44 5.77 6.38
C ALA A 100 -3.77 5.09 7.72
N LYS A 101 -4.47 3.94 7.65
CA LYS A 101 -4.86 3.14 8.82
C LYS A 101 -3.77 2.19 9.29
N ASN A 102 -2.79 1.94 8.42
CA ASN A 102 -1.64 1.07 8.64
C ASN A 102 -0.54 1.48 7.65
N HIS A 103 0.63 0.88 7.76
CA HIS A 103 1.77 1.22 6.92
C HIS A 103 1.63 0.79 5.45
N TYR A 104 0.74 -0.16 5.11
CA TYR A 104 0.48 -0.56 3.71
C TYR A 104 -0.31 0.48 2.92
N GLU A 105 -0.98 1.41 3.61
CA GLU A 105 -1.75 2.48 2.98
C GLU A 105 -0.92 3.77 2.82
N VAL A 106 0.34 3.75 3.24
CA VAL A 106 1.23 4.91 3.17
C VAL A 106 1.84 5.00 1.79
N ILE A 107 1.63 6.14 1.15
CA ILE A 107 2.35 6.52 -0.07
C ILE A 107 3.38 7.57 0.29
N GLU A 108 4.61 7.30 -0.11
CA GLU A 108 5.74 8.20 0.07
C GLU A 108 6.01 8.99 -1.20
N TRP A 109 6.38 10.26 -1.03
CA TRP A 109 7.20 10.93 -2.04
C TRP A 109 8.63 10.42 -1.89
N ILE A 110 9.18 9.82 -2.93
CA ILE A 110 10.52 9.23 -2.92
C ILE A 110 11.38 9.98 -3.91
N ASP A 111 12.41 10.68 -3.42
CA ASP A 111 13.41 11.32 -4.27
C ASP A 111 14.09 10.26 -5.15
N TYR A 112 14.19 10.53 -6.45
CA TYR A 112 14.75 9.61 -7.42
C TYR A 112 16.20 9.21 -7.09
N ASN A 113 16.96 10.09 -6.42
CA ASN A 113 18.33 9.81 -5.99
C ASN A 113 18.46 8.67 -4.95
N LYS A 114 17.33 8.21 -4.38
CA LYS A 114 17.27 7.07 -3.47
C LYS A 114 17.28 5.72 -4.17
N PHE A 115 17.21 5.71 -5.50
CA PHE A 115 17.28 4.51 -6.32
C PHE A 115 18.67 4.31 -6.91
N GLU A 116 19.19 3.10 -6.77
CA GLU A 116 20.46 2.64 -7.36
C GLU A 116 20.20 1.51 -8.34
N ASN A 117 21.16 1.29 -9.26
CA ASN A 117 21.12 0.21 -10.23
C ASN A 117 19.79 0.17 -11.02
N VAL A 118 19.35 1.33 -11.49
CA VAL A 118 18.10 1.46 -12.25
C VAL A 118 18.28 0.82 -13.63
N GLU A 119 17.55 -0.27 -13.87
CA GLU A 119 17.62 -1.06 -15.10
C GLU A 119 16.25 -1.16 -15.78
N ASN A 120 16.19 -0.92 -17.09
CA ASN A 120 14.96 -1.14 -17.87
C ASN A 120 14.63 -2.63 -17.93
N LEU A 121 13.39 -3.00 -17.54
CA LEU A 121 12.90 -4.38 -17.63
C LEU A 121 12.07 -4.62 -18.89
N THR A 122 11.14 -3.71 -19.18
CA THR A 122 10.21 -3.85 -20.28
C THR A 122 9.57 -2.51 -20.65
N ASN A 123 9.20 -2.38 -21.92
CA ASN A 123 8.41 -1.29 -22.46
C ASN A 123 7.01 -1.84 -22.81
N GLY A 124 5.98 -1.36 -22.11
CA GLY A 124 4.58 -1.74 -22.35
C GLY A 124 3.75 -0.58 -22.92
N GLY A 125 2.50 -0.86 -23.28
CA GLY A 125 1.59 0.14 -23.85
C GLY A 125 1.25 1.32 -22.92
N PHE A 126 1.45 1.17 -21.62
CA PHE A 126 1.12 2.18 -20.60
C PHE A 126 2.35 2.77 -19.90
N GLY A 127 3.56 2.42 -20.33
CA GLY A 127 4.78 2.90 -19.69
C GLY A 127 5.94 1.93 -19.76
N THR A 128 7.10 2.42 -19.35
CA THR A 128 8.30 1.63 -19.13
C THR A 128 8.38 1.21 -17.67
N VAL A 129 8.77 -0.04 -17.43
CA VAL A 129 9.02 -0.57 -16.09
C VAL A 129 10.52 -0.76 -15.91
N TYR A 130 11.04 -0.26 -14.80
CA TYR A 130 12.43 -0.41 -14.39
C TYR A 130 12.51 -1.21 -13.09
N ARG A 131 13.64 -1.88 -12.87
CA ARG A 131 14.04 -2.42 -11.57
C ARG A 131 15.03 -1.46 -10.93
N ALA A 132 14.94 -1.26 -9.62
CA ALA A 132 15.94 -0.51 -8.88
C ALA A 132 16.13 -1.03 -7.45
N ASN A 133 17.26 -0.72 -6.85
CA ASN A 133 17.54 -0.87 -5.43
C ASN A 133 17.11 0.41 -4.71
N TRP A 134 16.16 0.33 -3.77
CA TRP A 134 15.79 1.45 -2.93
C TRP A 134 16.61 1.45 -1.64
N LYS A 135 17.35 2.54 -1.39
CA LYS A 135 18.26 2.66 -0.24
C LYS A 135 17.55 2.55 1.10
N ASP A 136 16.42 3.23 1.22
CA ASP A 136 15.80 3.53 2.49
C ASP A 136 14.80 2.43 2.91
N GLY A 137 14.14 1.75 1.95
CA GLY A 137 13.00 0.87 2.22
C GLY A 137 11.75 1.66 2.62
N TYR A 138 10.62 0.99 2.85
CA TYR A 138 9.33 1.64 3.13
C TYR A 138 9.13 1.94 4.62
N ILE A 139 8.36 2.98 4.92
CA ILE A 139 7.95 3.31 6.31
C ILE A 139 7.14 2.16 6.90
N CYS A 140 7.53 1.66 8.07
CA CYS A 140 6.80 0.62 8.80
C CYS A 140 6.15 1.13 10.10
N GLY A 141 6.60 2.28 10.64
CA GLY A 141 6.03 2.89 11.83
C GLY A 141 6.87 4.06 12.34
N TRP A 142 6.38 4.75 13.37
CA TRP A 142 7.13 5.82 14.03
C TRP A 142 7.83 5.31 15.28
N ASN A 143 9.13 5.58 15.39
CA ASN A 143 9.89 5.33 16.62
C ASN A 143 9.85 6.57 17.51
N SER A 144 9.08 6.50 18.59
CA SER A 144 8.97 7.59 19.56
C SER A 144 10.23 7.80 20.43
N GLU A 145 11.11 6.80 20.54
CA GLU A 145 12.36 6.90 21.32
C GLU A 145 13.44 7.66 20.54
N ASN A 146 13.48 7.43 19.23
CA ASN A 146 14.46 8.05 18.32
C ASN A 146 13.89 9.24 17.52
N ASN A 147 12.58 9.52 17.64
CA ASN A 147 11.86 10.56 16.89
C ASN A 147 12.10 10.48 15.37
N GLN A 148 12.02 9.27 14.81
CA GLN A 148 12.21 9.03 13.39
C GLN A 148 11.31 7.93 12.86
N TRP A 149 11.05 7.95 11.56
CA TRP A 149 10.38 6.86 10.87
C TRP A 149 11.26 5.60 10.90
N GLU A 150 10.70 4.51 11.41
CA GLU A 150 11.27 3.19 11.17
C GLU A 150 10.99 2.79 9.74
N ARG A 151 12.03 2.26 9.10
CA ARG A 151 11.95 1.76 7.73
C ARG A 151 12.23 0.27 7.70
N TYR A 152 11.43 -0.43 6.91
CA TYR A 152 11.64 -1.83 6.67
C TYR A 152 12.48 -2.02 5.40
N LYS A 153 13.67 -2.58 5.60
CA LYS A 153 14.53 -3.14 4.57
C LYS A 153 14.70 -4.61 4.95
N TYR A 154 14.25 -5.56 4.11
CA TYR A 154 14.58 -6.97 4.35
C TYR A 154 16.11 -7.09 4.53
N ASN A 155 16.58 -7.96 5.42
CA ASN A 155 18.01 -8.17 5.73
C ASN A 155 18.86 -8.70 4.53
N TYR A 156 18.38 -8.57 3.30
CA TYR A 156 19.13 -8.79 2.07
C TYR A 156 19.67 -7.44 1.60
N GLU A 157 20.90 -7.44 1.09
CA GLU A 157 21.68 -6.23 0.77
C GLU A 157 20.94 -5.26 -0.17
N ASP A 158 19.94 -5.73 -0.92
CA ASP A 158 19.13 -4.96 -1.86
C ASP A 158 17.61 -5.03 -1.60
N PHE A 159 16.97 -3.88 -1.38
CA PHE A 159 15.52 -3.75 -1.39
C PHE A 159 15.04 -3.41 -2.81
N LEU A 160 14.66 -4.45 -3.54
CA LEU A 160 14.25 -4.32 -4.94
C LEU A 160 12.83 -3.76 -5.07
N VAL A 161 12.71 -2.73 -5.91
CA VAL A 161 11.44 -2.12 -6.30
C VAL A 161 11.28 -2.12 -7.82
N ALA A 162 10.04 -2.09 -8.27
CA ALA A 162 9.69 -1.77 -9.64
C ALA A 162 9.33 -0.28 -9.73
N LEU A 163 9.93 0.44 -10.68
CA LEU A 163 9.57 1.81 -11.03
C LEU A 163 8.75 1.76 -12.31
N LYS A 164 7.46 2.06 -12.22
CA LYS A 164 6.56 2.07 -13.37
C LYS A 164 6.32 3.50 -13.82
N SER A 165 6.90 3.87 -14.96
CA SER A 165 6.72 5.21 -15.55
C SER A 165 5.26 5.43 -15.95
N LEU A 166 4.72 6.58 -15.57
CA LEU A 166 3.41 7.05 -15.99
C LEU A 166 3.64 8.01 -17.17
N ASN A 167 3.55 7.50 -18.39
CA ASN A 167 3.85 8.29 -19.58
C ASN A 167 2.98 9.57 -19.65
N ASN A 168 3.61 10.69 -20.03
CA ASN A 168 2.98 12.01 -20.17
C ASN A 168 2.35 12.54 -18.87
N SER A 169 2.91 12.19 -17.72
CA SER A 169 2.38 12.57 -16.39
C SER A 169 2.85 13.94 -15.91
N GLN A 170 3.53 14.72 -16.75
CA GLN A 170 3.88 16.11 -16.44
C GLN A 170 2.63 16.94 -16.06
N ASP A 171 1.52 16.68 -16.77
CA ASP A 171 0.18 17.24 -16.51
C ASP A 171 -0.76 16.21 -15.88
N ILE A 172 -0.27 15.41 -14.92
CA ILE A 172 -1.08 14.38 -14.24
C ILE A 172 -2.37 14.98 -13.66
N SER A 173 -3.50 14.37 -14.02
CA SER A 173 -4.82 14.84 -13.61
C SER A 173 -5.17 14.36 -12.19
N PRO A 174 -5.89 15.15 -11.39
CA PRO A 174 -6.45 14.69 -10.11
C PRO A 174 -7.34 13.44 -10.27
N GLU A 175 -8.01 13.30 -11.42
CA GLU A 175 -8.81 12.13 -11.77
C GLU A 175 -7.94 10.87 -11.87
N PHE A 176 -6.79 10.96 -12.54
CA PHE A 176 -5.85 9.85 -12.63
C PHE A 176 -5.23 9.50 -11.26
N LEU A 177 -4.95 10.51 -10.43
CA LEU A 177 -4.49 10.28 -9.04
C LEU A 177 -5.54 9.52 -8.21
N LYS A 178 -6.83 9.77 -8.44
CA LYS A 178 -7.92 9.02 -7.81
C LYS A 178 -7.99 7.56 -8.31
N GLU A 179 -7.65 7.32 -9.58
CA GLU A 179 -7.60 5.96 -10.13
C GLU A 179 -6.48 5.14 -9.47
N ILE A 180 -5.27 5.70 -9.40
CA ILE A 180 -4.15 5.03 -8.71
C ILE A 180 -4.35 4.98 -7.19
N GLN A 181 -5.22 5.81 -6.60
CA GLN A 181 -5.56 5.71 -5.18
C GLN A 181 -6.02 4.29 -4.82
N SER A 182 -6.76 3.64 -5.72
CA SER A 182 -7.25 2.27 -5.53
C SER A 182 -6.12 1.23 -5.47
N ASN A 183 -5.00 1.48 -6.15
CA ASN A 183 -3.78 0.67 -6.08
C ASN A 183 -3.05 0.85 -4.74
N THR A 184 -3.16 2.04 -4.15
CA THR A 184 -2.31 2.47 -3.03
C THR A 184 -2.88 2.22 -1.64
N THR A 185 -4.16 1.85 -1.53
CA THR A 185 -4.86 1.72 -0.24
C THR A 185 -5.35 0.31 0.06
N ILE A 186 -5.00 -0.69 -0.76
CA ILE A 186 -5.42 -2.07 -0.53
C ILE A 186 -4.37 -2.75 0.35
N ASN A 187 -4.72 -2.91 1.63
CA ASN A 187 -3.94 -3.73 2.55
C ASN A 187 -4.24 -5.22 2.31
N SER A 188 -3.49 -5.84 1.41
CA SER A 188 -3.61 -7.27 1.07
C SER A 188 -2.26 -7.88 0.70
N TYR A 189 -2.00 -9.10 1.17
CA TYR A 189 -0.86 -9.90 0.75
C TYR A 189 -0.97 -10.42 -0.68
N ASN A 190 -2.19 -10.42 -1.23
CA ASN A 190 -2.47 -10.90 -2.57
C ASN A 190 -2.55 -9.74 -3.58
N VAL A 191 -2.11 -8.54 -3.20
CA VAL A 191 -2.00 -7.37 -4.08
C VAL A 191 -0.59 -6.80 -3.97
N ILE A 192 0.02 -6.41 -5.09
CA ILE A 192 1.33 -5.77 -5.11
C ILE A 192 1.25 -4.45 -4.35
N HIS A 193 2.10 -4.32 -3.34
CA HIS A 193 2.18 -3.11 -2.53
C HIS A 193 2.77 -1.96 -3.34
N CYS A 194 2.11 -0.81 -3.34
CA CYS A 194 2.64 0.44 -3.84
C CYS A 194 3.22 1.24 -2.68
N TYR A 195 4.52 1.52 -2.72
CA TYR A 195 5.24 2.24 -1.67
C TYR A 195 5.17 3.76 -1.82
N GLY A 196 5.02 4.25 -3.06
CA GLY A 196 5.22 5.67 -3.29
C GLY A 196 5.16 6.11 -4.74
N ILE A 197 5.43 7.40 -4.91
CA ILE A 197 5.59 8.07 -6.19
C ILE A 197 6.97 8.72 -6.21
N THR A 198 7.65 8.63 -7.36
CA THR A 198 8.87 9.36 -7.65
C THR A 198 8.71 10.12 -8.97
N LYS A 199 9.71 10.90 -9.36
CA LYS A 199 9.76 11.60 -10.64
C LYS A 199 11.10 11.36 -11.30
N ASP A 200 11.05 10.84 -12.52
CA ASP A 200 12.24 10.64 -13.33
C ASP A 200 12.84 12.00 -13.73
N PRO A 201 14.10 12.29 -13.38
CA PRO A 201 14.74 13.57 -13.71
C PRO A 201 14.96 13.74 -15.23
N GLU A 202 15.06 12.66 -16.01
CA GLU A 202 15.30 12.74 -17.45
C GLU A 202 14.02 13.07 -18.21
N SER A 203 12.96 12.28 -18.03
CA SER A 203 11.70 12.48 -18.76
C SER A 203 10.71 13.43 -18.08
N ASN A 204 10.96 13.81 -16.82
CA ASN A 204 10.03 14.52 -15.94
C ASN A 204 8.69 13.81 -15.70
N ASN A 205 8.56 12.53 -16.08
CA ASN A 205 7.39 11.75 -15.77
C ASN A 205 7.41 11.28 -14.31
N PHE A 206 6.25 11.30 -13.66
CA PHE A 206 6.03 10.57 -12.42
C PHE A 206 6.11 9.06 -12.67
N MET A 207 6.57 8.34 -11.66
CA MET A 207 6.64 6.89 -11.65
C MET A 207 6.04 6.36 -10.36
N MET A 208 5.28 5.26 -10.45
CA MET A 208 4.87 4.51 -9.28
C MET A 208 6.02 3.62 -8.81
N VAL A 209 6.22 3.57 -7.49
CA VAL A 209 7.21 2.71 -6.84
C VAL A 209 6.45 1.56 -6.19
N THR A 210 6.67 0.33 -6.66
CA THR A 210 5.94 -0.84 -6.18
C THR A 210 6.88 -1.99 -5.80
N GLU A 211 6.36 -2.98 -5.10
CA GLU A 211 7.04 -4.24 -4.87
C GLU A 211 7.52 -4.87 -6.19
N TYR A 212 8.78 -5.32 -6.21
CA TYR A 212 9.32 -6.05 -7.35
C TYR A 212 9.00 -7.55 -7.27
N ALA A 213 8.19 -8.03 -8.21
CA ALA A 213 7.85 -9.44 -8.33
C ALA A 213 8.95 -10.27 -9.03
N LYS A 214 9.88 -10.83 -8.24
CA LYS A 214 11.06 -11.57 -8.74
C LYS A 214 10.72 -12.77 -9.64
N ASN A 215 9.56 -13.41 -9.45
CA ASN A 215 9.20 -14.64 -10.16
C ASN A 215 8.43 -14.41 -11.47
N GLY A 216 8.33 -13.15 -11.93
CA GLY A 216 7.59 -12.80 -13.14
C GLY A 216 6.07 -13.01 -13.01
N ASN A 217 5.38 -13.00 -14.16
CA ASN A 217 3.92 -13.12 -14.20
C ASN A 217 3.44 -14.57 -14.37
N LEU A 218 2.15 -14.80 -14.07
CA LEU A 218 1.50 -16.10 -14.09
C LEU A 218 1.56 -16.72 -15.48
N ARG A 219 1.44 -15.94 -16.56
CA ARG A 219 1.59 -16.45 -17.92
C ARG A 219 2.96 -17.09 -18.15
N GLN A 220 4.03 -16.39 -17.78
CA GLN A 220 5.40 -16.92 -17.88
C GLN A 220 5.58 -18.17 -16.99
N HIS A 221 5.07 -18.12 -15.77
CA HIS A 221 5.12 -19.25 -14.83
C HIS A 221 4.44 -20.50 -15.39
N LEU A 222 3.21 -20.35 -15.91
CA LEU A 222 2.45 -21.44 -16.51
C LEU A 222 3.15 -21.97 -17.76
N ASN A 223 3.58 -21.10 -18.69
CA ASN A 223 4.28 -21.52 -19.90
C ASN A 223 5.53 -22.36 -19.61
N LYS A 224 6.26 -22.03 -18.54
CA LYS A 224 7.48 -22.76 -18.14
C LYS A 224 7.20 -24.07 -17.40
N ASN A 225 6.15 -24.11 -16.57
CA ASN A 225 5.98 -25.18 -15.58
C ASN A 225 4.66 -25.96 -15.71
N PHE A 226 3.86 -25.75 -16.76
CA PHE A 226 2.51 -26.30 -16.84
C PHE A 226 2.44 -27.82 -16.64
N THR A 227 3.40 -28.55 -17.22
CA THR A 227 3.47 -30.02 -17.16
C THR A 227 3.94 -30.56 -15.81
N SER A 228 4.72 -29.78 -15.06
CA SER A 228 5.25 -30.17 -13.74
C SER A 228 4.35 -29.74 -12.57
N LEU A 229 3.46 -28.76 -12.79
CA LEU A 229 2.54 -28.26 -11.76
C LEU A 229 1.54 -29.33 -11.31
N LYS A 230 1.57 -29.64 -10.00
CA LYS A 230 0.61 -30.52 -9.34
C LYS A 230 -0.74 -29.83 -9.14
N TRP A 231 -1.80 -30.62 -9.04
CA TRP A 231 -3.15 -30.10 -8.78
C TRP A 231 -3.24 -29.24 -7.52
N LYS A 232 -2.54 -29.61 -6.44
CA LYS A 232 -2.50 -28.82 -5.21
C LYS A 232 -1.94 -27.41 -5.44
N GLU A 233 -0.89 -27.28 -6.26
CA GLU A 233 -0.28 -25.98 -6.58
C GLU A 233 -1.22 -25.13 -7.44
N LYS A 234 -1.89 -25.74 -8.41
CA LYS A 234 -2.91 -25.07 -9.23
C LYS A 234 -4.07 -24.55 -8.39
N LEU A 235 -4.56 -25.35 -7.44
CA LEU A 235 -5.60 -24.93 -6.50
C LEU A 235 -5.13 -23.79 -5.59
N HIS A 236 -3.89 -23.85 -5.11
CA HIS A 236 -3.31 -22.78 -4.31
C HIS A 236 -3.21 -21.45 -5.09
N ILE A 237 -2.79 -21.50 -6.36
CA ILE A 237 -2.79 -20.33 -7.25
C ILE A 237 -4.20 -19.74 -7.38
N LEU A 238 -5.20 -20.58 -7.71
CA LEU A 238 -6.59 -20.12 -7.85
C LEU A 238 -7.15 -19.52 -6.57
N HIS A 239 -6.82 -20.12 -5.43
CA HIS A 239 -7.24 -19.66 -4.10
C HIS A 239 -6.68 -18.27 -3.78
N ASN A 240 -5.37 -18.06 -4.00
CA ASN A 240 -4.73 -16.75 -3.82
C ASN A 240 -5.31 -15.67 -4.74
N ILE A 241 -5.54 -16.01 -6.01
CA ILE A 241 -6.18 -15.10 -6.97
C ILE A 241 -7.58 -14.71 -6.51
N ALA A 242 -8.39 -15.68 -6.06
CA ALA A 242 -9.73 -15.42 -5.56
C ALA A 242 -9.72 -14.53 -4.31
N TYR A 243 -8.76 -14.73 -3.40
CA TYR A 243 -8.58 -13.85 -2.23
C TYR A 243 -8.16 -12.44 -2.63
N GLY A 244 -7.18 -12.27 -3.50
CA GLY A 244 -6.78 -10.94 -3.98
C GLY A 244 -7.92 -10.18 -4.63
N LEU A 245 -8.74 -10.85 -5.44
CA LEU A 245 -9.96 -10.26 -6.01
C LEU A 245 -11.00 -9.90 -4.93
N CYS A 246 -11.19 -10.76 -3.92
CA CYS A 246 -12.06 -10.48 -2.79
C CYS A 246 -11.61 -9.21 -2.05
N ASP A 247 -10.30 -9.06 -1.79
CA ASP A 247 -9.74 -7.90 -1.10
C ASP A 247 -9.88 -6.62 -1.92
N ILE A 248 -9.67 -6.69 -3.24
CA ILE A 248 -9.92 -5.58 -4.16
C ILE A 248 -11.39 -5.13 -4.07
N HIS A 249 -12.33 -6.07 -4.13
CA HIS A 249 -13.76 -5.77 -4.08
C HIS A 249 -14.22 -5.26 -2.71
N ASN A 250 -13.67 -5.80 -1.61
CA ASN A 250 -13.95 -5.33 -0.24
C ASN A 250 -13.50 -3.88 -0.03
N ASN A 251 -12.47 -3.45 -0.76
CA ASN A 251 -12.03 -2.05 -0.83
C ASN A 251 -12.86 -1.18 -1.79
N LYS A 252 -13.97 -1.69 -2.33
CA LYS A 252 -14.88 -1.02 -3.28
C LYS A 252 -14.20 -0.65 -4.60
N SER A 253 -13.16 -1.38 -4.96
CA SER A 253 -12.41 -1.20 -6.21
C SER A 253 -12.73 -2.34 -7.18
N ILE A 254 -12.51 -2.09 -8.47
CA ILE A 254 -12.57 -3.10 -9.53
C ILE A 254 -11.23 -3.06 -10.26
N HIS A 255 -10.67 -4.20 -10.65
CA HIS A 255 -9.35 -4.24 -11.28
C HIS A 255 -9.32 -3.60 -12.68
N HIS A 256 -10.39 -3.75 -13.46
CA HIS A 256 -10.56 -3.28 -14.86
C HIS A 256 -9.59 -3.85 -15.92
N ASN A 257 -8.48 -4.47 -15.53
CA ASN A 257 -7.50 -5.06 -16.46
C ASN A 257 -6.95 -6.39 -15.91
N PHE A 258 -7.85 -7.24 -15.40
CA PHE A 258 -7.45 -8.50 -14.77
C PHE A 258 -7.11 -9.57 -15.82
N HIS A 259 -5.84 -9.97 -15.89
CA HIS A 259 -5.38 -11.06 -16.75
C HIS A 259 -4.11 -11.70 -16.18
N CYS A 260 -3.72 -12.88 -16.66
CA CYS A 260 -2.53 -13.62 -16.19
C CYS A 260 -1.17 -12.91 -16.39
N GLY A 261 -1.15 -11.75 -17.04
CA GLY A 261 0.03 -10.88 -17.14
C GLY A 261 0.16 -9.91 -15.97
N ASN A 262 -0.94 -9.62 -15.27
CA ASN A 262 -1.02 -8.76 -14.09
C ASN A 262 -1.10 -9.56 -12.79
N ILE A 263 -0.95 -10.88 -12.87
CA ILE A 263 -0.83 -11.77 -11.72
C ILE A 263 0.63 -12.18 -11.63
N PHE A 264 1.26 -11.97 -10.49
CA PHE A 264 2.69 -12.08 -10.27
C PHE A 264 3.02 -13.09 -9.17
N ASN A 265 4.31 -13.28 -8.90
CA ASN A 265 4.82 -14.14 -7.84
C ASN A 265 4.27 -15.57 -7.93
N SER A 266 4.29 -16.16 -9.12
CA SER A 266 3.74 -17.50 -9.39
C SER A 266 2.24 -17.64 -9.11
N GLY A 267 1.45 -16.56 -9.21
CA GLY A 267 0.01 -16.61 -9.00
C GLY A 267 -0.46 -16.16 -7.62
N ILE A 268 0.39 -15.48 -6.86
CA ILE A 268 0.11 -15.09 -5.47
C ILE A 268 -0.43 -13.65 -5.39
N THR A 269 0.13 -12.74 -6.19
CA THR A 269 -0.16 -11.29 -6.09
C THR A 269 -0.77 -10.73 -7.36
N ILE A 270 -1.73 -9.82 -7.21
CA ILE A 270 -2.38 -9.08 -8.30
C ILE A 270 -1.78 -7.67 -8.34
N ALA A 271 -1.47 -7.17 -9.53
CA ALA A 271 -0.90 -5.83 -9.73
C ALA A 271 -1.75 -4.98 -10.69
N ASP A 272 -1.33 -3.73 -10.90
CA ASP A 272 -1.90 -2.85 -11.94
C ASP A 272 -3.41 -2.56 -11.79
N ILE A 273 -3.87 -2.35 -10.56
CA ILE A 273 -5.27 -2.00 -10.26
C ILE A 273 -5.51 -0.50 -10.54
N GLY A 274 -6.35 -0.16 -11.50
CA GLY A 274 -6.64 1.27 -11.75
C GLY A 274 -5.56 2.02 -12.53
N VAL A 275 -4.63 1.32 -13.19
CA VAL A 275 -3.75 1.91 -14.23
C VAL A 275 -4.11 1.29 -15.57
N TYR A 276 -5.19 1.79 -16.18
CA TYR A 276 -5.67 1.30 -17.47
C TYR A 276 -5.72 2.38 -18.55
N GLN A 277 -5.44 3.64 -18.25
CA GLN A 277 -5.40 4.72 -19.24
C GLN A 277 -4.18 5.64 -19.05
N PRO A 278 -3.79 6.45 -20.05
CA PRO A 278 -2.69 7.40 -19.91
C PRO A 278 -2.97 8.47 -18.84
N ALA A 279 -1.92 8.94 -18.15
CA ALA A 279 -2.03 9.84 -17.00
C ALA A 279 -2.56 11.26 -17.30
N ASN A 280 -2.52 11.66 -18.57
CA ASN A 280 -3.00 12.97 -19.04
C ASN A 280 -4.45 12.93 -19.56
N VAL A 281 -5.12 11.77 -19.56
CA VAL A 281 -6.52 11.69 -19.97
C VAL A 281 -7.39 12.32 -18.88
N LYS A 282 -8.15 13.36 -19.26
CA LYS A 282 -9.23 13.90 -18.45
C LYS A 282 -10.47 13.07 -18.71
N SER A 283 -11.19 12.67 -17.67
CA SER A 283 -12.46 11.97 -17.86
C SER A 283 -13.40 12.88 -18.68
N SER A 284 -13.78 12.44 -19.87
CA SER A 284 -14.79 13.14 -20.66
C SER A 284 -16.13 13.03 -19.94
N GLN A 285 -16.86 14.14 -19.81
CA GLN A 285 -18.23 14.13 -19.27
C GLN A 285 -19.21 13.37 -20.18
N ASN A 286 -18.82 13.10 -21.45
CA ASN A 286 -19.58 12.29 -22.38
C ASN A 286 -19.02 10.85 -22.42
N ASP A 287 -19.90 9.87 -22.16
CA ASP A 287 -19.57 8.44 -22.25
C ASP A 287 -19.22 7.99 -23.68
N TYR A 288 -19.56 8.79 -24.70
CA TYR A 288 -19.28 8.49 -26.11
C TYR A 288 -17.81 8.62 -26.52
N ASP A 289 -16.99 9.35 -25.76
CA ASP A 289 -15.55 9.57 -26.05
C ASP A 289 -14.61 8.70 -25.18
N LYS A 290 -15.17 7.83 -24.33
CA LYS A 290 -14.37 6.92 -23.49
C LYS A 290 -13.75 5.83 -24.36
N LYS A 291 -12.44 5.96 -24.62
CA LYS A 291 -11.64 4.90 -25.22
C LYS A 291 -11.64 3.67 -24.30
N VAL A 292 -11.84 2.49 -24.89
CA VAL A 292 -11.72 1.22 -24.17
C VAL A 292 -10.24 0.86 -24.08
N TYR A 293 -9.78 0.60 -22.86
CA TYR A 293 -8.41 0.20 -22.59
C TYR A 293 -8.37 -1.13 -21.83
N GLY A 294 -7.32 -1.92 -22.03
CA GLY A 294 -7.11 -3.22 -21.39
C GLY A 294 -7.01 -4.37 -22.38
N VAL A 295 -6.76 -5.56 -21.87
CA VAL A 295 -6.74 -6.79 -22.67
C VAL A 295 -8.17 -7.34 -22.76
N LEU A 296 -8.74 -7.38 -23.96
CA LEU A 296 -10.04 -8.03 -24.17
C LEU A 296 -9.92 -9.52 -23.81
N PRO A 297 -10.79 -10.06 -22.94
CA PRO A 297 -10.83 -11.49 -22.70
C PRO A 297 -11.21 -12.21 -23.99
N TYR A 298 -10.50 -13.30 -24.28
CA TYR A 298 -10.83 -14.24 -25.36
C TYR A 298 -11.91 -15.22 -24.89
#